data_AF-A0A1E3IAV9-F1
#
_entry.id   AF-A0A1E3IAV9-F1
#
_cell.length_a   1.000
_cell.length_b   1.000
_cell.length_c   1.000
_cell.angle_alpha   90.00
_cell.angle_beta   90.00
_cell.angle_gamma   90.00
#
_symmetry.space_group_name_H-M   'P 1'
#
loop_
_entity.id
_entity.type
_entity.pdbx_description
1 polymer ?
#
loop_
_entity_poly.entity_id
_entity_poly.type
_entity_poly.pdbx_seq_one_letter_code
_entity_poly.pdbx_strand_id
1 'polypeptide(L)'
;MLSITPSNLAALHPVHHLILDELIASAPHLALLLCRSVYKRVIPILYAHVHSTPALFKGLQRETGYERTEDALCNTKSLSVDGSTSLHAICDLSSGSSDPFSILYKPQNTRRLYPRPYHIMLPYLERLELSFSALQPPVIRTGPGIVQRRGRGQGVATRIADQMPNDLREIVFHLDEGTAGAWKELNGHLMSIGPEEAVVFVKGEARKG
;
A
#
# COMPACT_ATOMS: atom_id res chain seq x y z
N MET A 1 22.19 -2.92 -38.99
CA MET A 1 22.36 -2.71 -37.53
C MET A 1 23.18 -1.44 -37.33
N LEU A 2 22.62 -0.43 -36.66
CA LEU A 2 23.35 0.79 -36.32
C LEU A 2 24.27 0.51 -35.13
N SER A 3 25.58 0.59 -35.35
CA SER A 3 26.57 0.56 -34.28
C SER A 3 26.55 1.92 -33.58
N ILE A 4 26.09 1.94 -32.33
CA ILE A 4 26.09 3.15 -31.51
C ILE A 4 27.53 3.32 -30.98
N THR A 5 28.26 4.27 -31.55
CA THR A 5 29.62 4.62 -31.09
C THR A 5 29.55 5.72 -30.01
N PRO A 6 30.54 5.82 -29.11
CA PRO A 6 30.61 6.88 -28.09
C PRO A 6 30.54 8.29 -28.69
N SER A 7 31.08 8.47 -29.90
CA SER A 7 31.05 9.73 -30.65
C SER A 7 29.63 10.14 -31.05
N ASN A 8 28.77 9.17 -31.41
CA ASN A 8 27.37 9.43 -31.74
C ASN A 8 26.57 9.82 -30.50
N LEU A 9 26.92 9.31 -29.32
CA LEU A 9 26.33 9.71 -28.04
C LEU A 9 26.80 11.10 -27.58
N ALA A 10 28.04 11.49 -27.91
CA ALA A 10 28.55 12.82 -27.57
C ALA A 10 27.73 13.94 -28.23
N ALA A 11 27.24 13.72 -29.46
CA ALA A 11 26.35 14.65 -30.16
C ALA A 11 24.98 14.82 -29.46
N LEU A 12 24.55 13.82 -28.67
CA LEU A 12 23.30 13.86 -27.91
C LEU A 12 23.44 14.54 -26.54
N HIS A 13 24.66 14.91 -26.14
CA HIS A 13 24.91 15.52 -24.83
C HIS A 13 23.99 16.73 -24.51
N PRO A 14 23.70 17.66 -25.45
CA PRO A 14 22.82 18.80 -25.16
C PRO A 14 21.40 18.38 -24.77
N VAL A 15 20.92 17.23 -25.27
CA VAL A 15 19.55 16.74 -25.07
C VAL A 15 19.47 15.50 -24.16
N HIS A 16 20.60 15.04 -23.61
CA HIS A 16 20.64 13.86 -22.73
C HIS A 16 19.67 13.95 -21.55
N HIS A 17 19.52 15.14 -20.97
CA HIS A 17 18.58 15.35 -19.87
C HIS A 17 17.12 15.15 -20.30
N LEU A 18 16.74 15.64 -21.49
CA LEU A 18 15.40 15.44 -22.05
C LEU A 18 15.13 13.96 -22.36
N ILE A 19 16.11 13.26 -22.94
CA ILE A 19 16.00 11.82 -23.21
C ILE A 19 15.82 11.05 -21.90
N LEU A 20 16.58 11.42 -20.86
CA LEU A 20 16.48 10.79 -19.56
C LEU A 20 15.13 11.08 -18.89
N ASP A 21 14.63 12.31 -18.98
CA ASP A 21 13.35 12.71 -18.41
C ASP A 21 12.19 11.97 -19.09
N GLU A 22 12.23 11.86 -20.42
CA GLU A 22 11.27 11.08 -21.20
C GLU A 22 11.33 9.59 -20.84
N LEU A 23 12.52 9.03 -20.65
CA LEU A 23 12.68 7.64 -20.21
C LEU A 23 12.12 7.41 -18.80
N ILE A 24 12.33 8.36 -17.88
CA ILE A 24 11.77 8.31 -16.53
C ILE A 24 10.24 8.36 -16.58
N ALA A 25 9.67 9.20 -17.44
CA ALA A 25 8.23 9.36 -17.58
C ALA A 25 7.57 8.14 -18.25
N SER A 26 8.15 7.64 -19.34
CA SER A 26 7.58 6.56 -20.16
C SER A 26 7.88 5.15 -19.64
N ALA A 27 9.09 4.91 -19.12
CA ALA A 27 9.55 3.59 -18.68
C ALA A 27 10.37 3.66 -17.38
N PRO A 28 9.75 4.11 -16.27
CA PRO A 28 10.45 4.29 -14.98
C PRO A 28 11.10 3.00 -14.48
N HIS A 29 10.50 1.85 -14.75
CA HIS A 29 11.01 0.54 -14.37
C HIS A 29 12.38 0.21 -15.03
N LEU A 30 12.62 0.70 -16.25
CA LEU A 30 13.91 0.56 -16.93
C LEU A 30 14.90 1.62 -16.46
N ALA A 31 14.42 2.86 -16.28
CA ALA A 31 15.25 3.98 -15.84
C ALA A 31 15.92 3.72 -14.49
N LEU A 32 15.26 3.02 -13.56
CA LEU A 32 15.81 2.75 -12.22
C LEU A 32 17.11 1.91 -12.24
N LEU A 33 17.36 1.17 -13.33
CA LEU A 33 18.52 0.28 -13.47
C LEU A 33 19.78 1.03 -13.91
N LEU A 34 19.66 2.29 -14.38
CA LEU A 34 20.76 3.03 -14.97
C LEU A 34 21.84 3.39 -13.94
N CYS A 35 21.47 4.15 -12.91
CA CYS A 35 22.40 4.57 -11.87
C CYS A 35 21.67 5.10 -10.62
N ARG A 36 22.43 5.33 -9.55
CA ARG A 36 21.90 5.77 -8.24
C ARG A 36 21.19 7.14 -8.31
N SER A 37 21.65 8.06 -9.15
CA SER A 37 21.00 9.38 -9.28
C SER A 37 19.64 9.26 -9.97
N VAL A 38 19.52 8.45 -11.02
CA VAL A 38 18.25 8.17 -11.69
C VAL A 38 17.31 7.41 -10.76
N TYR A 39 17.82 6.42 -10.02
CA TYR A 39 17.03 5.72 -9.00
C TYR A 39 16.33 6.67 -8.03
N LYS A 40 17.05 7.69 -7.51
CA LYS A 40 16.46 8.70 -6.60
C LYS A 40 15.37 9.55 -7.24
N ARG A 41 15.43 9.78 -8.56
CA ARG A 41 14.39 10.53 -9.30
C ARG A 41 13.16 9.68 -9.60
N VAL A 42 13.37 8.39 -9.87
CA VAL A 42 12.32 7.46 -10.29
C VAL A 42 11.49 6.94 -9.12
N ILE A 43 12.12 6.67 -7.97
CA ILE A 43 11.42 6.08 -6.81
C ILE A 43 10.19 6.87 -6.36
N PRO A 44 10.25 8.22 -6.23
CA PRO A 44 9.07 8.98 -5.88
C PRO A 44 7.91 8.83 -6.87
N ILE A 45 8.21 8.63 -8.15
CA ILE A 45 7.20 8.45 -9.21
C ILE A 45 6.56 7.05 -9.09
N LEU A 46 7.38 6.02 -8.92
CA LEU A 46 6.90 4.63 -8.83
C LEU A 46 6.13 4.35 -7.53
N TYR A 47 6.50 5.02 -6.44
CA TYR A 47 5.90 4.80 -5.12
C TYR A 47 4.83 5.83 -4.76
N ALA A 48 4.58 6.85 -5.59
CA ALA A 48 3.54 7.86 -5.33
C ALA A 48 2.15 7.24 -5.11
N HIS A 49 1.82 6.21 -5.90
CA HIS A 49 0.56 5.49 -5.84
C HIS A 49 0.84 4.00 -5.73
N VAL A 50 0.59 3.41 -4.57
CA VAL A 50 0.87 1.99 -4.31
C VAL A 50 -0.39 1.20 -3.98
N HIS A 51 -0.40 -0.05 -4.43
CA HIS A 51 -1.39 -1.03 -4.03
C HIS A 51 -0.84 -1.83 -2.86
N SER A 52 -1.60 -1.89 -1.77
CA SER A 52 -1.27 -2.72 -0.62
C SER A 52 -1.32 -4.18 -1.02
N THR A 53 -0.13 -4.77 -1.16
CA THR A 53 0.04 -6.20 -1.40
C THR A 53 1.05 -6.74 -0.38
N PRO A 54 0.96 -8.03 -0.02
CA PRO A 54 1.98 -8.63 0.85
C PRO A 54 3.40 -8.48 0.31
N ALA A 55 3.55 -8.46 -1.02
CA ALA A 55 4.83 -8.28 -1.69
C ALA A 55 5.45 -6.90 -1.45
N LEU A 56 4.64 -5.84 -1.35
CA LEU A 56 5.09 -4.47 -1.11
C LEU A 56 5.89 -4.37 0.21
N PHE A 57 5.38 -5.03 1.25
CA PHE A 57 5.97 -4.95 2.60
C PHE A 57 7.02 -6.03 2.88
N LYS A 58 7.23 -6.98 1.96
CA LYS A 58 8.21 -8.07 2.12
C LYS A 58 9.63 -7.54 2.35
N GLY A 59 9.96 -6.39 1.76
CA GLY A 59 11.26 -5.74 1.94
C GLY A 59 11.51 -5.27 3.38
N LEU A 60 10.45 -4.91 4.12
CA LEU A 60 10.53 -4.46 5.51
C LEU A 60 10.75 -5.60 6.49
N GLN A 61 10.46 -6.84 6.07
CA GLN A 61 10.65 -8.03 6.90
C GLN A 61 12.10 -8.54 6.87
N ARG A 62 12.98 -7.90 6.08
CA ARG A 62 14.39 -8.30 5.95
C ARG A 62 15.23 -7.69 7.08
N GLU A 63 16.19 -8.46 7.57
CA GLU A 63 17.18 -7.97 8.56
C GLU A 63 18.10 -6.90 7.98
N THR A 64 18.35 -6.94 6.66
CA THR A 64 19.21 -5.98 5.95
C THR A 64 18.54 -5.47 4.68
N GLY A 65 18.80 -4.20 4.32
CA GLY A 65 18.25 -3.57 3.12
C GLY A 65 16.77 -3.17 3.22
N TYR A 66 16.17 -3.23 4.41
CA TYR A 66 14.81 -2.77 4.67
C TYR A 66 14.67 -1.26 4.49
N GLU A 67 15.72 -0.50 4.81
CA GLU A 67 15.82 0.96 4.67
C GLU A 67 15.46 1.41 3.24
N ARG A 68 15.84 0.63 2.22
CA ARG A 68 15.50 0.92 0.82
C ARG A 68 13.99 0.85 0.57
N THR A 69 13.29 -0.05 1.25
CA THR A 69 11.84 -0.21 1.13
C THR A 69 11.14 0.89 1.93
N GLU A 70 11.66 1.20 3.12
CA GLU A 70 11.19 2.31 3.95
C GLU A 70 11.32 3.66 3.22
N ASP A 71 12.51 3.99 2.72
CA ASP A 71 12.77 5.21 1.94
C ASP A 71 11.86 5.32 0.71
N ALA A 72 11.55 4.19 0.06
CA ALA A 72 10.66 4.17 -1.09
C ALA A 72 9.22 4.46 -0.66
N LEU A 73 8.73 3.77 0.37
CA LEU A 73 7.39 3.95 0.93
C LEU A 73 7.16 5.36 1.47
N CYS A 74 8.20 6.04 1.97
CA CYS A 74 8.12 7.44 2.37
C CYS A 74 7.57 8.35 1.26
N ASN A 75 7.70 7.99 -0.02
CA ASN A 75 7.18 8.81 -1.13
C ASN A 75 5.70 8.54 -1.48
N THR A 76 5.03 7.67 -0.72
CA THR A 76 3.65 7.29 -0.98
C THR A 76 2.70 8.43 -0.65
N LYS A 77 1.90 8.82 -1.64
CA LYS A 77 0.82 9.80 -1.50
C LYS A 77 -0.56 9.16 -1.51
N SER A 78 -0.71 8.06 -2.25
CA SER A 78 -1.96 7.31 -2.35
C SER A 78 -1.71 5.83 -2.09
N LEU A 79 -2.49 5.24 -1.19
CA LEU A 79 -2.51 3.80 -0.98
C LEU A 79 -3.89 3.24 -1.30
N SER A 80 -3.97 2.18 -2.10
CA SER A 80 -5.19 1.40 -2.28
C SER A 80 -5.11 0.03 -1.61
N VAL A 81 -6.22 -0.42 -1.02
CA VAL A 81 -6.32 -1.67 -0.26
C VAL A 81 -7.50 -2.49 -0.80
N ASP A 82 -7.18 -3.52 -1.58
CA ASP A 82 -8.17 -4.35 -2.28
C ASP A 82 -8.64 -5.60 -1.51
N GLY A 83 -8.10 -5.86 -0.31
CA GLY A 83 -8.50 -7.02 0.46
C GLY A 83 -8.16 -6.93 1.95
N SER A 84 -8.91 -7.70 2.73
CA SER A 84 -8.69 -7.82 4.18
C SER A 84 -7.29 -8.31 4.51
N THR A 85 -6.70 -9.20 3.70
CA THR A 85 -5.31 -9.67 3.88
C THR A 85 -4.28 -8.56 3.76
N SER A 86 -4.47 -7.63 2.82
CA SER A 86 -3.61 -6.46 2.62
C SER A 86 -3.76 -5.45 3.75
N LEU A 87 -4.98 -5.25 4.25
CA LEU A 87 -5.26 -4.43 5.42
C LEU A 87 -4.63 -5.03 6.68
N HIS A 88 -4.71 -6.34 6.85
CA HIS A 88 -4.07 -7.03 7.98
C HIS A 88 -2.56 -7.01 7.90
N ALA A 89 -1.97 -7.19 6.71
CA ALA A 89 -0.54 -7.03 6.53
C ALA A 89 -0.09 -5.63 7.00
N ILE A 90 -0.88 -4.59 6.73
CA ILE A 90 -0.63 -3.24 7.23
C ILE A 90 -0.74 -3.16 8.77
N CYS A 91 -1.84 -3.68 9.36
CA CYS A 91 -2.02 -3.65 10.81
C CYS A 91 -0.96 -4.46 11.57
N ASP A 92 -0.54 -5.60 11.04
CA ASP A 92 0.42 -6.49 11.71
C ASP A 92 1.86 -5.93 11.68
N LEU A 93 2.21 -5.14 10.66
CA LEU A 93 3.47 -4.39 10.64
C LEU A 93 3.53 -3.35 11.77
N SER A 94 2.39 -2.78 12.14
CA SER A 94 2.30 -1.75 13.17
C SER A 94 2.13 -2.28 14.60
N SER A 95 1.53 -3.45 14.77
CA SER A 95 1.15 -3.98 16.09
C SER A 95 2.24 -4.86 16.72
N GLY A 96 3.32 -5.16 15.99
CA GLY A 96 4.32 -6.15 16.42
C GLY A 96 3.73 -7.54 16.61
N SER A 97 2.49 -7.77 16.18
CA SER A 97 1.79 -9.04 16.32
C SER A 97 2.37 -10.09 15.40
N SER A 98 2.35 -11.32 15.90
CA SER A 98 2.70 -12.54 15.18
C SER A 98 2.12 -12.56 13.75
N ASP A 99 3.01 -12.88 12.81
CA ASP A 99 2.83 -13.04 11.37
C ASP A 99 1.40 -13.39 10.88
N PRO A 100 0.79 -12.61 9.98
CA PRO A 100 -0.41 -13.06 9.27
C PRO A 100 -0.12 -14.19 8.28
N PHE A 101 1.14 -14.35 7.82
CA PHE A 101 1.54 -15.35 6.81
C PHE A 101 2.13 -16.64 7.40
N SER A 102 2.29 -16.75 8.73
CA SER A 102 2.75 -17.99 9.37
C SER A 102 1.71 -19.12 9.38
N ILE A 103 0.56 -18.95 8.72
CA ILE A 103 -0.34 -20.07 8.43
C ILE A 103 0.26 -20.98 7.34
N LEU A 104 1.26 -20.53 6.58
CA LEU A 104 1.86 -21.36 5.53
C LEU A 104 3.32 -21.79 5.74
N TYR A 105 4.23 -21.01 6.30
CA TYR A 105 5.59 -21.51 6.59
C TYR A 105 6.24 -20.72 7.73
N LYS A 106 6.57 -21.39 8.84
CA LYS A 106 7.41 -20.84 9.92
C LYS A 106 8.89 -20.98 9.55
N PRO A 107 9.69 -19.93 9.77
CA PRO A 107 10.99 -20.08 10.39
C PRO A 107 10.92 -19.47 11.80
N GLN A 108 11.05 -20.33 12.80
CA GLN A 108 11.30 -19.93 14.18
C GLN A 108 12.73 -19.40 14.26
N ASN A 109 12.95 -18.07 14.27
CA ASN A 109 14.05 -17.39 15.00
C ASN A 109 14.41 -15.96 14.54
N THR A 110 13.67 -15.30 13.65
CA THR A 110 13.96 -13.88 13.39
C THR A 110 13.32 -13.02 14.48
N ARG A 111 14.13 -12.42 15.35
CA ARG A 111 13.69 -11.32 16.23
C ARG A 111 13.05 -10.26 15.34
N ARG A 112 11.75 -10.00 15.53
CA ARG A 112 11.04 -8.96 14.78
C ARG A 112 11.58 -7.59 15.21
N LEU A 113 12.25 -6.90 14.29
CA LEU A 113 12.91 -5.62 14.54
C LEU A 113 11.95 -4.43 14.72
N TYR A 114 10.66 -4.57 14.44
CA TYR A 114 9.76 -3.42 14.36
C TYR A 114 8.31 -3.73 14.77
N PRO A 115 7.71 -2.83 15.55
CA PRO A 115 6.52 -2.12 15.12
C PRO A 115 6.86 -0.66 14.82
N ARG A 116 6.58 -0.20 13.60
CA ARG A 116 6.46 1.24 13.32
C ARG A 116 5.00 1.55 13.02
N PRO A 117 4.41 2.54 13.69
CA PRO A 117 3.14 3.10 13.29
C PRO A 117 3.17 3.48 11.81
N TYR A 118 2.07 3.27 11.12
CA TYR A 118 1.95 3.45 9.68
C TYR A 118 2.17 4.91 9.24
N HIS A 119 1.81 5.89 10.07
CA HIS A 119 2.16 7.30 9.86
C HIS A 119 3.67 7.57 9.80
N ILE A 120 4.52 6.70 10.37
CA ILE A 120 5.98 6.81 10.24
C ILE A 120 6.45 6.26 8.90
N MET A 121 5.79 5.22 8.39
CA MET A 121 6.17 4.57 7.13
C MET A 121 5.67 5.32 5.89
N LEU A 122 4.48 5.95 5.99
CA LEU A 122 3.86 6.71 4.91
C LEU A 122 3.54 8.14 5.42
N PRO A 123 4.57 8.94 5.74
CA PRO A 123 4.38 10.25 6.35
C PRO A 123 3.65 11.25 5.44
N TYR A 124 3.65 11.03 4.13
CA TYR A 124 3.02 11.91 3.14
C TYR A 124 1.77 11.29 2.50
N LEU A 125 1.14 10.30 3.16
CA LEU A 125 -0.08 9.71 2.65
C LEU A 125 -1.23 10.73 2.73
N GLU A 126 -1.71 11.14 1.57
CA GLU A 126 -2.80 12.11 1.42
C GLU A 126 -4.13 11.41 1.09
N ARG A 127 -4.08 10.23 0.44
CA ARG A 127 -5.24 9.50 -0.07
C ARG A 127 -5.21 8.01 0.30
N LEU A 128 -6.31 7.50 0.86
CA LEU A 128 -6.50 6.07 1.15
C LEU A 128 -7.71 5.53 0.40
N GLU A 129 -7.52 4.50 -0.41
CA GLU A 129 -8.60 3.82 -1.12
C GLU A 129 -8.86 2.45 -0.50
N LEU A 130 -10.11 2.17 -0.13
CA LEU A 130 -10.55 0.94 0.51
C LEU A 130 -11.63 0.28 -0.33
N SER A 131 -11.32 -0.92 -0.81
CA SER A 131 -12.33 -1.83 -1.36
C SER A 131 -13.26 -2.35 -0.26
N PHE A 132 -14.47 -2.75 -0.62
CA PHE A 132 -15.40 -3.38 0.32
C PHE A 132 -14.83 -4.65 0.97
N SER A 133 -14.09 -5.46 0.22
CA SER A 133 -13.38 -6.64 0.72
C SER A 133 -12.33 -6.31 1.79
N ALA A 134 -11.77 -5.10 1.78
CA ALA A 134 -10.88 -4.61 2.81
C ALA A 134 -11.62 -4.17 4.07
N LEU A 135 -12.84 -3.64 3.94
CA LEU A 135 -13.68 -3.21 5.07
C LEU A 135 -14.27 -4.39 5.86
N GLN A 136 -14.30 -5.60 5.28
CA GLN A 136 -14.84 -6.76 5.96
C GLN A 136 -13.89 -7.25 7.06
N PRO A 137 -14.43 -7.66 8.24
CA PRO A 137 -13.63 -8.32 9.25
C PRO A 137 -13.02 -9.61 8.69
N PRO A 138 -11.81 -10.00 9.11
CA PRO A 138 -11.16 -11.21 8.61
C PRO A 138 -12.02 -12.43 8.92
N VAL A 139 -12.25 -13.25 7.91
CA VAL A 139 -12.81 -14.58 8.11
C VAL A 139 -11.70 -15.48 8.65
N ILE A 140 -11.49 -15.46 9.97
CA ILE A 140 -10.58 -16.40 10.63
C ILE A 140 -11.29 -17.76 10.64
N ARG A 141 -10.91 -18.66 9.71
CA ARG A 141 -11.32 -20.07 9.76
C ARG A 141 -10.47 -20.81 10.79
N THR A 142 -10.87 -20.76 12.05
CA THR A 142 -10.35 -21.65 13.10
C THR A 142 -11.06 -23.00 13.03
N GLY A 143 -10.55 -23.93 12.21
CA GLY A 143 -10.99 -25.33 12.19
C GLY A 143 -12.47 -25.56 11.84
N PRO A 144 -12.95 -26.82 11.86
CA PRO A 144 -14.31 -27.15 11.49
C PRO A 144 -15.28 -26.72 12.60
N GLY A 145 -16.05 -25.66 12.35
CA GLY A 145 -17.29 -25.39 13.09
C GLY A 145 -17.29 -24.20 14.06
N ILE A 146 -16.19 -23.46 14.25
CA ILE A 146 -16.20 -22.28 15.13
C ILE A 146 -15.68 -21.05 14.38
N VAL A 147 -16.63 -20.27 13.84
CA VAL A 147 -16.37 -18.89 13.42
C VAL A 147 -16.38 -18.02 14.68
N GLN A 148 -15.22 -17.89 15.34
CA GLN A 148 -15.07 -16.85 16.35
C GLN A 148 -14.98 -15.50 15.64
N ARG A 149 -16.11 -14.78 15.56
CA ARG A 149 -16.07 -13.32 15.46
C ARG A 149 -15.35 -12.84 16.72
N ARG A 150 -14.11 -12.36 16.59
CA ARG A 150 -13.34 -11.81 17.72
C ARG A 150 -14.23 -10.82 18.48
N GLY A 151 -14.50 -11.12 19.75
CA GLY A 151 -15.22 -10.24 20.65
C GLY A 151 -14.41 -8.98 20.97
N ARG A 152 -15.11 -7.84 21.06
CA ARG A 152 -14.76 -6.59 21.78
C ARG A 152 -13.26 -6.25 21.90
N GLY A 153 -12.51 -6.28 20.81
CA GLY A 153 -11.31 -5.48 20.63
C GLY A 153 -11.64 -4.34 19.67
N GLN A 154 -10.94 -3.20 19.75
CA GLN A 154 -11.06 -2.06 18.81
C GLN A 154 -11.37 -2.56 17.40
N GLY A 155 -12.45 -2.04 16.82
CA GLY A 155 -12.88 -2.38 15.47
C GLY A 155 -11.76 -2.16 14.47
N VAL A 156 -11.80 -2.87 13.33
CA VAL A 156 -10.82 -2.70 12.24
C VAL A 156 -10.68 -1.21 11.89
N ALA A 157 -11.80 -0.48 11.87
CA ALA A 157 -11.84 0.98 11.73
C ALA A 157 -10.93 1.75 12.70
N THR A 158 -11.02 1.47 14.00
CA THR A 158 -10.22 2.18 15.01
C THR A 158 -8.74 1.83 14.89
N ARG A 159 -8.43 0.57 14.56
CA ARG A 159 -7.03 0.15 14.34
C ARG A 159 -6.41 0.81 13.11
N ILE A 160 -7.18 1.02 12.05
CA ILE A 160 -6.69 1.76 10.88
C ILE A 160 -6.51 3.23 11.25
N ALA A 161 -7.49 3.82 11.94
CA ALA A 161 -7.41 5.22 12.37
C ALA A 161 -6.17 5.52 13.20
N ASP A 162 -5.86 4.67 14.19
CA ASP A 162 -4.66 4.78 15.04
C ASP A 162 -3.34 4.69 14.23
N GLN A 163 -3.42 4.24 12.99
CA GLN A 163 -2.28 4.03 12.09
C GLN A 163 -2.17 5.14 11.05
N MET A 164 -3.25 5.85 10.71
CA MET A 164 -3.20 6.89 9.68
C MET A 164 -2.40 8.12 10.12
N PRO A 165 -1.69 8.80 9.19
CA PRO A 165 -1.16 10.11 9.48
C PRO A 165 -2.29 11.11 9.72
N ASN A 166 -2.02 12.14 10.53
CA ASN A 166 -2.99 13.19 10.85
C ASN A 166 -3.42 14.01 9.62
N ASP A 167 -2.60 14.01 8.56
CA ASP A 167 -2.79 14.84 7.36
C ASP A 167 -3.51 14.09 6.22
N LEU A 168 -4.23 13.00 6.53
CA LEU A 168 -5.00 12.26 5.52
C LEU A 168 -6.15 13.13 5.01
N ARG A 169 -6.06 13.54 3.74
CA ARG A 169 -7.04 14.44 3.11
C ARG A 169 -8.25 13.68 2.60
N GLU A 170 -8.02 12.60 1.86
CA GLU A 170 -9.08 11.90 1.14
C GLU A 170 -9.14 10.42 1.52
N ILE A 171 -10.36 9.92 1.76
CA ILE A 171 -10.62 8.49 1.76
C ILE A 171 -11.61 8.13 0.66
N VAL A 172 -11.34 7.06 -0.07
CA VAL A 172 -12.20 6.55 -1.13
C VAL A 172 -12.68 5.16 -0.78
N PHE A 173 -14.00 4.96 -0.80
CA PHE A 173 -14.62 3.66 -0.57
C PHE A 173 -15.20 3.12 -1.86
N HIS A 174 -14.86 1.88 -2.20
CA HIS A 174 -15.49 1.15 -3.31
C HIS A 174 -16.43 0.09 -2.75
N LEU A 175 -17.74 0.32 -2.87
CA LEU A 175 -18.81 -0.54 -2.38
C LEU A 175 -19.46 -1.31 -3.54
N ASP A 176 -19.73 -2.60 -3.32
CA ASP A 176 -20.56 -3.40 -4.23
C ASP A 176 -22.05 -3.28 -3.87
N GLU A 177 -22.94 -3.20 -4.86
CA GLU A 177 -24.39 -3.12 -4.67
C GLU A 177 -24.93 -4.25 -3.78
N GLY A 178 -25.91 -3.95 -2.91
CA GLY A 178 -26.61 -4.96 -2.11
C GLY A 178 -26.00 -5.30 -0.74
N THR A 179 -24.93 -4.63 -0.32
CA THR A 179 -24.24 -4.91 0.95
C THR A 179 -24.84 -4.09 2.11
N ALA A 180 -25.95 -4.56 2.70
CA ALA A 180 -26.64 -3.88 3.82
C ALA A 180 -25.74 -3.62 5.06
N GLY A 181 -24.67 -4.39 5.24
CA GLY A 181 -23.66 -4.19 6.29
C GLY A 181 -22.59 -3.14 5.98
N ALA A 182 -22.44 -2.73 4.72
CA ALA A 182 -21.36 -1.84 4.27
C ALA A 182 -21.44 -0.44 4.86
N TRP A 183 -22.65 0.13 4.93
CA TRP A 183 -22.87 1.47 5.47
C TRP A 183 -22.52 1.59 6.95
N LYS A 184 -22.76 0.53 7.73
CA LYS A 184 -22.41 0.51 9.15
C LYS A 184 -20.90 0.47 9.37
N GLU A 185 -20.19 -0.37 8.62
CA GLU A 185 -18.73 -0.42 8.67
C GLU A 185 -18.12 0.89 8.18
N LEU A 186 -18.59 1.41 7.04
CA LEU A 186 -18.16 2.69 6.48
C LEU A 186 -18.32 3.84 7.49
N ASN A 187 -19.46 3.93 8.18
CA ASN A 187 -19.67 4.93 9.22
C ASN A 187 -18.66 4.78 10.37
N GLY A 188 -18.32 3.54 10.75
CA GLY A 188 -17.27 3.28 11.73
C GLY A 188 -15.88 3.77 11.28
N HIS A 189 -15.54 3.57 10.01
CA HIS A 189 -14.28 4.05 9.41
C HIS A 189 -14.22 5.57 9.32
N LEU A 190 -15.28 6.23 8.84
CA LEU A 190 -15.35 7.69 8.77
C LEU A 190 -15.19 8.34 10.13
N MET A 191 -15.91 7.85 11.14
CA MET A 191 -15.87 8.42 12.49
C MET A 191 -14.53 8.17 13.20
N SER A 192 -13.83 7.08 12.85
CA SER A 192 -12.54 6.76 13.46
C SER A 192 -11.40 7.53 12.80
N ILE A 193 -11.38 7.60 11.47
CA ILE A 193 -10.26 8.18 10.69
C ILE A 193 -10.37 9.71 10.63
N GLY A 194 -11.57 10.26 10.46
CA GLY A 194 -11.79 11.70 10.37
C GLY A 194 -11.10 12.40 9.18
N PRO A 195 -11.24 11.91 7.94
CA PRO A 195 -10.63 12.55 6.75
C PRO A 195 -11.29 13.90 6.43
N GLU A 196 -10.58 14.78 5.70
CA GLU A 196 -11.15 16.04 5.19
C GLU A 196 -12.25 15.78 4.15
N GLU A 197 -12.04 14.80 3.28
CA GLU A 197 -12.96 14.40 2.21
C GLU A 197 -13.18 12.88 2.20
N ALA A 198 -14.42 12.47 1.94
CA ALA A 198 -14.78 11.06 1.77
C ALA A 198 -15.59 10.85 0.49
N VAL A 199 -15.04 10.04 -0.42
CA VAL A 199 -15.68 9.68 -1.69
C VAL A 199 -16.18 8.24 -1.60
N VAL A 200 -17.44 8.00 -1.98
CA VAL A 200 -18.04 6.66 -1.98
C VAL A 200 -18.49 6.30 -3.39
N PHE A 201 -17.81 5.32 -3.99
CA PHE A 201 -18.22 4.71 -5.24
C PHE A 201 -19.07 3.49 -4.96
N VAL A 202 -20.33 3.52 -5.38
CA VAL A 202 -21.23 2.36 -5.35
C VAL A 202 -21.27 1.76 -6.75
N LYS A 203 -20.70 0.56 -6.90
CA LYS A 203 -20.72 -0.17 -8.16
C LYS A 203 -22.08 -0.81 -8.35
N GLY A 204 -22.88 -0.28 -9.27
CA GLY A 204 -24.17 -0.87 -9.65
C GLY A 204 -24.00 -2.06 -10.60
N GLU A 205 -24.86 -3.07 -10.48
CA GLU A 205 -24.99 -4.10 -11.51
C GLU A 205 -25.51 -3.45 -12.80
N ALA A 206 -24.72 -3.52 -13.86
CA ALA A 206 -25.23 -3.22 -15.20
C ALA A 206 -26.30 -4.27 -15.53
N ARG A 207 -27.58 -3.90 -15.38
CA ARG A 207 -28.70 -4.69 -15.88
C ARG A 207 -28.48 -4.88 -17.38
N LYS A 208 -28.09 -6.08 -17.79
CA LYS A 208 -28.20 -6.51 -19.18
C LYS A 208 -29.69 -6.60 -19.49
N GLY A 209 -30.18 -5.65 -20.30
CA GLY A 209 -31.53 -5.68 -20.86
C GLY A 209 -31.70 -6.78 -21.90
#